data_AF-A0A6C0APN7-F1
#
_entry.id   AF-A0A6C0APN7-F1
#
_cell.length_a   1.000
_cell.length_b   1.000
_cell.length_c   1.000
_cell.angle_alpha   90.00
_cell.angle_beta   90.00
_cell.angle_gamma   90.00
#
_symmetry.space_group_name_H-M   'P 1'
#
loop_
_entity.id
_entity.type
_entity.pdbx_description
1 polymer ?
#
loop_
_entity_poly.entity_id
_entity_poly.type
_entity_poly.pdbx_seq_one_letter_code
_entity_poly.pdbx_strand_id
1 'polypeptide(L)'
;MDTRFWGPSGWKLLHLATFFYTPDKHDSYRDFFESIPYILPCKYCRHSLSDYYEKYPLDKALKSQESLIKWLYLIHNCVNDKLRGQSLAVQPNPTLSKVLTQYKTWINSSTPKERLATFWDFLFAVGYNHPKEGTKGDKPMDKCPPEAKHCADPCIRNKWNTMTMGQRMKWYKQFWNSLPAVLEPLTIEMEEAMRKTDRDLSSRRSTMAWLWRLRCALDTDFKDPYTSVCRTVASYSSDCGSSGRRKTCRRRK
;
A
#
# COMPACT_ATOMS: atom_id res chain seq x y z
N MET A 1 -6.44 9.22 3.78
CA MET A 1 -5.19 10.00 3.79
C MET A 1 -4.89 10.52 2.39
N ASP A 2 -4.24 11.68 2.26
CA ASP A 2 -3.97 12.32 0.96
C ASP A 2 -3.08 11.44 0.08
N THR A 3 -3.61 11.03 -1.08
CA THR A 3 -2.91 10.17 -2.05
C THR A 3 -1.61 10.74 -2.59
N ARG A 4 -1.39 12.07 -2.51
CA ARG A 4 -0.15 12.70 -3.02
C ARG A 4 1.06 12.42 -2.13
N PHE A 5 0.84 12.14 -0.85
CA PHE A 5 1.91 11.80 0.10
C PHE A 5 2.34 10.33 -0.06
N TRP A 6 1.42 9.39 0.10
CA TRP A 6 1.76 7.97 0.14
C TRP A 6 1.71 7.25 -1.22
N GLY A 7 0.98 7.78 -2.19
CA GLY A 7 0.72 7.11 -3.48
C GLY A 7 2.00 6.85 -4.28
N PRO A 8 2.83 7.87 -4.57
CA PRO A 8 4.09 7.68 -5.28
C PRO A 8 5.04 6.71 -4.55
N SER A 9 5.15 6.82 -3.23
CA SER A 9 5.96 5.94 -2.39
C SER A 9 5.49 4.48 -2.48
N GLY A 10 4.17 4.25 -2.38
CA GLY A 10 3.59 2.91 -2.51
C GLY A 10 3.79 2.31 -3.89
N TRP A 11 3.62 3.09 -4.97
CA TRP A 11 3.89 2.58 -6.32
C TRP A 11 5.35 2.20 -6.53
N LYS A 12 6.32 2.97 -6.00
CA LYS A 12 7.73 2.60 -6.07
C LYS A 12 8.00 1.25 -5.38
N LEU A 13 7.43 1.03 -4.19
CA LEU A 13 7.55 -0.25 -3.48
C LEU A 13 6.96 -1.39 -4.30
N LEU A 14 5.71 -1.25 -4.73
CA LEU A 14 5.00 -2.31 -5.45
C LEU A 14 5.71 -2.68 -6.75
N HIS A 15 6.11 -1.68 -7.55
CA HIS A 15 6.83 -1.95 -8.79
C HIS A 15 8.19 -2.57 -8.52
N LEU A 16 8.98 -2.03 -7.58
CA LEU A 16 10.29 -2.62 -7.26
C LEU A 16 10.16 -4.09 -6.83
N ALA A 17 9.19 -4.42 -5.98
CA ALA A 17 8.93 -5.79 -5.55
C ALA A 17 8.78 -6.73 -6.75
N THR A 18 8.06 -6.33 -7.80
CA THR A 18 7.88 -7.18 -8.99
C THR A 18 9.19 -7.52 -9.72
N PHE A 19 10.25 -6.70 -9.62
CA PHE A 19 11.56 -6.96 -10.24
C PHE A 19 12.44 -7.96 -9.45
N PHE A 20 12.06 -8.28 -8.22
CA PHE A 20 12.75 -9.27 -7.39
C PHE A 20 11.93 -10.55 -7.19
N TYR A 21 10.77 -10.64 -7.84
CA TYR A 21 9.93 -11.83 -7.80
C TYR A 21 10.56 -12.98 -8.57
N THR A 22 10.48 -14.17 -7.97
CA THR A 22 10.78 -15.46 -8.59
C THR A 22 9.69 -16.47 -8.18
N PRO A 23 9.33 -17.46 -9.03
CA PRO A 23 8.23 -18.38 -8.74
C PRO A 23 8.35 -19.18 -7.43
N ASP A 24 9.56 -19.43 -6.93
CA ASP A 24 9.80 -20.06 -5.62
C ASP A 24 9.29 -19.22 -4.43
N LYS A 25 9.12 -17.90 -4.62
CA LYS A 25 8.58 -16.97 -3.60
C LYS A 25 7.08 -16.73 -3.75
N HIS A 26 6.39 -17.60 -4.50
CA HIS A 26 4.98 -17.44 -4.87
C HIS A 26 4.08 -17.11 -3.68
N ASP A 27 4.13 -17.88 -2.59
CA ASP A 27 3.20 -17.73 -1.47
C ASP A 27 3.43 -16.42 -0.69
N SER A 28 4.69 -16.06 -0.44
CA SER A 28 5.01 -14.81 0.25
C SER A 28 4.62 -13.58 -0.57
N TYR A 29 4.82 -13.62 -1.89
CA TYR A 29 4.40 -12.54 -2.79
C TYR A 29 2.88 -12.47 -2.94
N ARG A 30 2.21 -13.62 -3.01
CA ARG A 30 0.76 -13.72 -2.95
C ARG A 30 0.22 -13.04 -1.70
N ASP A 31 0.70 -13.43 -0.52
CA ASP A 31 0.25 -12.87 0.75
C ASP A 31 0.42 -11.35 0.80
N PHE A 32 1.54 -10.84 0.28
CA PHE A 32 1.80 -9.41 0.19
C PHE A 32 0.84 -8.71 -0.77
N PHE A 33 0.79 -9.13 -2.04
CA PHE A 33 -0.01 -8.46 -3.06
C PHE A 33 -1.53 -8.59 -2.80
N GLU A 34 -2.01 -9.72 -2.29
CA GLU A 34 -3.42 -9.87 -1.89
C GLU A 34 -3.84 -8.92 -0.77
N SER A 35 -2.92 -8.56 0.14
CA SER A 35 -3.22 -7.66 1.25
C SER A 35 -3.38 -6.19 0.82
N ILE A 36 -2.73 -5.77 -0.27
CA ILE A 36 -2.68 -4.36 -0.74
C ILE A 36 -4.06 -3.70 -0.84
N PRO A 37 -5.06 -4.26 -1.58
CA PRO A 37 -6.38 -3.64 -1.70
C PRO A 37 -7.10 -3.42 -0.36
N TYR A 38 -6.70 -4.10 0.71
CA TYR A 38 -7.35 -3.99 2.02
C TYR A 38 -6.69 -2.94 2.94
N ILE A 39 -5.41 -2.64 2.74
CA ILE A 39 -4.62 -1.78 3.64
C ILE A 39 -4.46 -0.34 3.15
N LEU A 40 -4.84 -0.04 1.90
CA LEU A 40 -4.65 1.32 1.37
C LEU A 40 -5.39 2.35 2.23
N PRO A 41 -4.74 3.48 2.60
CA PRO A 41 -5.31 4.50 3.49
C PRO A 41 -6.30 5.43 2.75
N CYS A 42 -7.15 4.86 1.90
CA CYS A 42 -8.10 5.56 1.02
C CYS A 42 -9.22 4.60 0.59
N LYS A 43 -10.45 4.78 1.10
CA LYS A 43 -11.59 3.90 0.78
C LYS A 43 -11.89 3.81 -0.72
N TYR A 44 -11.80 4.94 -1.44
CA TYR A 44 -11.99 4.98 -2.90
C TYR A 44 -10.90 4.26 -3.69
N CYS A 45 -9.70 4.19 -3.13
CA CYS A 45 -8.58 3.50 -3.73
C CYS A 45 -8.74 1.99 -3.53
N ARG A 46 -9.17 1.55 -2.34
CA ARG A 46 -9.55 0.16 -2.05
C ARG A 46 -10.68 -0.33 -2.95
N HIS A 47 -11.73 0.48 -3.12
CA HIS A 47 -12.84 0.20 -4.03
C HIS A 47 -12.36 -0.09 -5.45
N SER A 48 -11.69 0.88 -6.08
CA SER A 48 -11.22 0.73 -7.46
C SER A 48 -10.17 -0.36 -7.64
N LEU A 49 -9.27 -0.53 -6.67
CA LEU A 49 -8.24 -1.56 -6.76
C LEU A 49 -8.84 -2.97 -6.68
N SER A 50 -9.93 -3.15 -5.92
CA SER A 50 -10.67 -4.41 -5.88
C SER A 50 -11.22 -4.77 -7.27
N ASP A 51 -11.80 -3.80 -7.99
CA ASP A 51 -12.26 -4.01 -9.39
C ASP A 51 -11.11 -4.38 -10.33
N TYR A 52 -9.92 -3.81 -10.12
CA TYR A 52 -8.77 -4.07 -10.98
C TYR A 52 -8.14 -5.44 -10.71
N TYR A 53 -8.22 -5.95 -9.48
CA TYR A 53 -7.79 -7.32 -9.16
C TYR A 53 -8.77 -8.35 -9.71
N GLU A 54 -10.07 -8.04 -9.77
CA GLU A 54 -11.06 -8.86 -10.45
C GLU A 54 -10.80 -8.89 -11.97
N LYS A 55 -10.54 -7.72 -12.58
CA LYS A 55 -10.19 -7.61 -14.00
C LYS A 55 -8.87 -8.31 -14.36
N TYR A 56 -7.88 -8.24 -13.47
CA TYR A 56 -6.56 -8.85 -13.64
C TYR A 56 -6.23 -9.74 -12.44
N PRO A 57 -6.64 -11.02 -12.45
CA PRO A 57 -6.41 -11.93 -11.33
C PRO A 57 -4.93 -12.15 -11.03
N LEU A 58 -4.55 -12.04 -9.75
CA LEU A 58 -3.16 -12.16 -9.29
C LEU A 58 -2.55 -13.54 -9.58
N ASP A 59 -3.33 -14.63 -9.50
CA ASP A 59 -2.86 -16.00 -9.78
C ASP A 59 -2.19 -16.14 -11.15
N LYS A 60 -2.73 -15.44 -12.15
CA LYS A 60 -2.17 -15.46 -13.51
C LYS A 60 -0.86 -14.67 -13.59
N ALA A 61 -0.68 -13.70 -12.71
CA ALA A 61 0.48 -12.82 -12.65
C ALA A 61 1.66 -13.44 -11.90
N LEU A 62 1.42 -14.33 -10.94
CA LEU A 62 2.46 -15.04 -10.17
C LEU A 62 3.07 -16.24 -10.91
N LYS A 63 2.97 -16.30 -12.24
CA LYS A 63 3.61 -17.36 -13.04
C LYS A 63 5.09 -17.11 -13.31
N SER A 64 5.46 -15.85 -13.53
CA SER A 64 6.83 -15.40 -13.73
C SER A 64 7.00 -13.95 -13.28
N GLN A 65 8.26 -13.53 -13.21
CA GLN A 65 8.61 -12.13 -12.98
C GLN A 65 7.97 -11.21 -14.04
N GLU A 66 8.05 -11.58 -15.32
CA GLU A 66 7.51 -10.74 -16.40
C GLU A 66 5.99 -10.61 -16.30
N SER A 67 5.29 -11.69 -15.96
CA SER A 67 3.83 -11.64 -15.81
C SER A 67 3.41 -10.75 -14.64
N LEU A 68 4.17 -10.75 -13.53
CA LEU A 68 3.89 -9.91 -12.37
C LEU A 68 4.17 -8.42 -12.65
N ILE A 69 5.29 -8.12 -13.32
CA ILE A 69 5.60 -6.75 -13.77
C ILE A 69 4.49 -6.22 -14.69
N LYS A 70 4.10 -7.02 -15.71
CA LYS A 70 3.06 -6.64 -16.67
C LYS A 70 1.71 -6.44 -15.98
N TRP A 71 1.37 -7.30 -15.02
CA TRP A 71 0.14 -7.20 -14.25
C TRP A 71 0.06 -5.88 -13.47
N LEU A 72 1.11 -5.54 -12.71
CA LEU A 72 1.11 -4.30 -11.93
C LEU A 72 1.13 -3.06 -12.83
N TYR A 73 1.81 -3.12 -13.97
CA TYR A 73 1.77 -2.09 -15.01
C TYR A 73 0.35 -1.82 -15.51
N LEU A 74 -0.42 -2.87 -15.83
CA LEU A 74 -1.80 -2.74 -16.30
C LEU A 74 -2.72 -2.12 -15.24
N ILE A 75 -2.56 -2.55 -13.98
CA ILE A 75 -3.31 -1.97 -12.85
C ILE A 75 -2.96 -0.51 -12.64
N HIS A 76 -1.67 -0.14 -12.68
CA HIS A 76 -1.23 1.25 -12.53
C HIS A 76 -1.82 2.14 -13.64
N ASN A 77 -1.87 1.64 -14.88
CA ASN A 77 -2.51 2.36 -15.98
C ASN A 77 -4.02 2.56 -15.75
N CYS A 78 -4.73 1.55 -15.23
CA CYS A 78 -6.15 1.69 -14.87
C CYS A 78 -6.37 2.74 -13.77
N VAL A 79 -5.44 2.87 -12.82
CA VAL A 79 -5.47 3.95 -11.81
C VAL A 79 -5.23 5.30 -12.48
N ASN A 80 -4.26 5.41 -13.37
CA ASN A 80 -3.97 6.66 -14.09
C ASN A 80 -5.15 7.13 -14.95
N ASP A 81 -5.80 6.22 -15.67
CA ASP A 81 -7.00 6.50 -16.46
C ASP A 81 -8.14 7.01 -15.58
N LYS A 82 -8.38 6.36 -14.43
CA LYS A 82 -9.36 6.80 -13.43
C LYS A 82 -9.05 8.20 -12.89
N LEU A 83 -7.79 8.53 -12.66
CA LEU A 83 -7.40 9.85 -12.15
C LEU A 83 -7.53 10.95 -13.22
N ARG A 84 -7.18 10.66 -14.48
CA ARG A 84 -7.44 11.57 -15.61
C ARG A 84 -8.93 11.82 -15.82
N GLY A 85 -9.76 10.77 -15.72
CA GLY A 85 -11.22 10.89 -15.73
C GLY A 85 -11.82 11.68 -14.56
N GLN A 86 -11.01 12.02 -13.54
CA GLN A 86 -11.37 12.94 -12.45
C GLN A 86 -10.80 14.36 -12.67
N SER A 87 -10.32 14.66 -13.87
CA SER A 87 -9.67 15.93 -14.23
C SER A 87 -8.43 16.22 -13.37
N LEU A 88 -7.74 15.18 -12.90
CA LEU A 88 -6.48 15.31 -12.17
C LEU A 88 -5.32 15.26 -13.16
N ALA A 89 -4.37 16.18 -13.02
CA ALA A 89 -3.15 16.20 -13.82
C ALA A 89 -2.31 14.95 -13.52
N VAL A 90 -2.38 13.97 -14.42
CA VAL A 90 -1.60 12.73 -14.39
C VAL A 90 -0.98 12.54 -15.76
N GLN A 91 0.33 12.33 -15.78
CA GLN A 91 1.09 12.16 -17.01
C GLN A 91 0.58 10.97 -17.84
N PRO A 92 0.78 10.99 -19.17
CA PRO A 92 0.48 9.84 -20.01
C PRO A 92 1.16 8.57 -19.52
N ASN A 93 0.52 7.43 -19.73
CA ASN A 93 1.08 6.14 -19.34
C ASN A 93 2.38 5.89 -20.13
N PRO A 94 3.51 5.56 -19.50
CA PRO A 94 4.70 5.14 -20.22
C PRO A 94 4.47 3.78 -20.89
N THR A 95 5.29 3.46 -21.90
CA THR A 95 5.34 2.10 -22.44
C THR A 95 5.91 1.14 -21.40
N LEU A 96 5.54 -0.15 -21.49
CA LEU A 96 6.12 -1.18 -20.60
C LEU A 96 7.65 -1.22 -20.73
N SER A 97 8.19 -1.09 -21.95
CA SER A 97 9.64 -1.02 -22.17
C SER A 97 10.29 0.13 -21.40
N LYS A 98 9.67 1.31 -21.38
CA LYS A 98 10.19 2.47 -20.64
C LYS A 98 10.19 2.21 -19.12
N VAL A 99 9.14 1.56 -18.60
CA VAL A 99 9.09 1.15 -17.18
C VAL A 99 10.20 0.15 -16.86
N LEU A 100 10.38 -0.87 -17.70
CA LEU A 100 11.45 -1.87 -17.54
C LEU A 100 12.83 -1.21 -17.50
N THR A 101 13.13 -0.32 -18.46
CA THR A 101 14.40 0.42 -18.49
C THR A 101 14.57 1.25 -17.23
N GLN A 102 13.54 2.03 -16.84
CA GLN A 102 13.62 2.91 -15.68
C GLN A 102 13.94 2.16 -14.38
N TYR A 103 13.25 1.05 -14.10
CA TYR A 103 13.49 0.28 -12.87
C TYR A 103 14.80 -0.50 -12.93
N LYS A 104 15.21 -1.06 -14.07
CA LYS A 104 16.54 -1.68 -14.22
C LYS A 104 17.66 -0.68 -13.98
N THR A 105 17.56 0.52 -14.57
CA THR A 105 18.52 1.61 -14.33
C THR A 105 18.55 1.98 -12.85
N TRP A 106 17.39 2.19 -12.23
CA TRP A 106 17.32 2.56 -10.81
C TRP A 106 17.90 1.47 -9.89
N ILE A 107 17.60 0.20 -10.13
CA ILE A 107 18.16 -0.93 -9.36
C ILE A 107 19.69 -0.96 -9.46
N ASN A 108 20.23 -0.74 -10.66
CA ASN A 108 21.68 -0.77 -10.91
C ASN A 108 22.41 0.47 -10.39
N SER A 109 21.71 1.62 -10.29
CA SER A 109 22.30 2.90 -9.89
C SER A 109 22.02 3.28 -8.43
N SER A 110 21.50 2.35 -7.62
CA SER A 110 21.19 2.60 -6.21
C SER A 110 21.50 1.40 -5.34
N THR A 111 21.75 1.66 -4.07
CA THR A 111 21.85 0.65 -3.03
C THR A 111 20.46 0.19 -2.57
N PRO A 112 20.33 -1.00 -1.97
CA PRO A 112 19.09 -1.44 -1.36
C PRO A 112 18.54 -0.45 -0.31
N LYS A 113 19.41 0.16 0.50
CA LYS A 113 19.00 1.12 1.55
C LYS A 113 18.45 2.42 0.98
N GLU A 114 19.05 2.96 -0.08
CA GLU A 114 18.52 4.12 -0.80
C GLU A 114 17.13 3.83 -1.39
N ARG A 115 16.89 2.60 -1.89
CA ARG A 115 15.56 2.21 -2.36
C ARG A 115 14.55 2.13 -1.22
N LEU A 116 14.92 1.47 -0.11
CA LEU A 116 14.08 1.36 1.09
C LEU A 116 13.65 2.74 1.62
N ALA A 117 14.55 3.72 1.59
CA ALA A 117 14.27 5.09 2.03
C ALA A 117 13.06 5.72 1.29
N THR A 118 12.77 5.28 0.07
CA THR A 118 11.65 5.81 -0.75
C THR A 118 10.27 5.25 -0.39
N PHE A 119 10.18 4.25 0.48
CA PHE A 119 8.93 3.54 0.80
C PHE A 119 8.28 3.99 2.11
N TRP A 120 9.02 4.74 2.95
CA TRP A 120 8.58 5.05 4.31
C TRP A 120 7.30 5.88 4.37
N ASP A 121 7.06 6.80 3.44
CA ASP A 121 5.79 7.55 3.42
C ASP A 121 4.59 6.63 3.27
N PHE A 122 4.70 5.58 2.45
CA PHE A 122 3.67 4.55 2.33
C PHE A 122 3.56 3.69 3.59
N LEU A 123 4.68 3.22 4.14
CA LEU A 123 4.64 2.39 5.35
C LEU A 123 4.04 3.15 6.55
N PHE A 124 4.46 4.40 6.78
CA PHE A 124 3.87 5.25 7.81
C PHE A 124 2.40 5.59 7.51
N ALA A 125 2.01 5.74 6.24
CA ALA A 125 0.61 5.94 5.87
C ALA A 125 -0.29 4.76 6.27
N VAL A 126 0.19 3.53 6.00
CA VAL A 126 -0.49 2.29 6.39
C VAL A 126 -0.50 2.15 7.91
N GLY A 127 0.63 2.42 8.57
CA GLY A 127 0.77 2.48 10.03
C GLY A 127 -0.24 3.42 10.67
N TYR A 128 -0.35 4.63 10.13
CA TYR A 128 -1.24 5.68 10.63
C TYR A 128 -2.71 5.33 10.40
N ASN A 129 -3.05 4.73 9.26
CA ASN A 129 -4.42 4.30 8.93
C ASN A 129 -4.78 2.94 9.56
N HIS A 130 -4.39 2.74 10.81
CA HIS A 130 -4.62 1.52 11.56
C HIS A 130 -6.14 1.21 11.69
N PRO A 131 -6.57 -0.07 11.55
CA PRO A 131 -7.99 -0.42 11.49
C PRO A 131 -8.82 -0.08 12.75
N LYS A 132 -8.21 -0.04 13.93
CA LYS A 132 -8.87 0.31 15.20
C LYS A 132 -9.40 1.75 15.21
N GLU A 133 -8.69 2.65 14.53
CA GLU A 133 -9.03 4.07 14.42
C GLU A 133 -9.71 4.38 13.09
N GLY A 134 -9.34 3.69 12.00
CA GLY A 134 -9.88 3.91 10.66
C GLY A 134 -11.33 3.45 10.46
N THR A 135 -11.85 2.57 11.31
CA THR A 135 -13.25 2.10 11.21
C THR A 135 -14.23 2.97 11.98
N LYS A 136 -13.76 3.85 12.87
CA LYS A 136 -14.63 4.74 13.64
C LYS A 136 -15.13 5.89 12.76
N GLY A 137 -16.36 5.76 12.27
CA GLY A 137 -17.04 6.81 11.48
C GLY A 137 -16.86 6.71 9.97
N ASP A 138 -16.20 5.66 9.46
CA ASP A 138 -16.08 5.40 8.03
C ASP A 138 -17.42 4.90 7.48
N LYS A 139 -18.00 5.65 6.53
CA LYS A 139 -19.24 5.28 5.87
C LYS A 139 -18.99 4.26 4.75
N PRO A 140 -19.96 3.38 4.44
CA PRO A 140 -19.96 2.62 3.19
C PRO A 140 -19.74 3.53 1.97
N MET A 141 -19.31 2.93 0.86
CA MET A 141 -19.22 3.65 -0.40
C MET A 141 -20.62 4.10 -0.88
N ASP A 142 -20.68 5.18 -1.65
CA ASP A 142 -21.93 5.63 -2.28
C ASP A 142 -22.54 4.50 -3.11
N LYS A 143 -23.86 4.32 -3.03
CA LYS A 143 -24.60 3.23 -3.69
C LYS A 143 -24.19 1.81 -3.25
N CYS A 144 -23.69 1.66 -2.02
CA CYS A 144 -23.44 0.34 -1.42
C CYS A 144 -24.71 -0.53 -1.45
N PRO A 145 -24.65 -1.74 -2.03
CA PRO A 145 -25.75 -2.69 -1.95
C PRO A 145 -26.03 -3.11 -0.49
N PRO A 146 -27.28 -3.31 -0.08
CA PRO A 146 -27.62 -3.74 1.29
C PRO A 146 -26.91 -5.03 1.73
N GLU A 147 -26.77 -5.99 0.82
CA GLU A 147 -26.16 -7.30 1.04
C GLU A 147 -24.63 -7.25 1.19
N ALA A 148 -23.98 -6.15 0.76
CA ALA A 148 -22.52 -6.06 0.73
C ALA A 148 -21.88 -6.17 2.12
N LYS A 149 -22.59 -5.81 3.20
CA LYS A 149 -22.10 -5.97 4.59
C LYS A 149 -22.10 -7.43 5.05
N HIS A 150 -23.03 -8.23 4.54
CA HIS A 150 -23.24 -9.63 4.95
C HIS A 150 -22.63 -10.63 3.95
N CYS A 151 -22.09 -10.16 2.83
CA CYS A 151 -21.43 -10.98 1.84
C CYS A 151 -20.27 -11.79 2.47
N ALA A 152 -20.22 -13.09 2.16
CA ALA A 152 -19.15 -13.98 2.60
C ALA A 152 -17.79 -13.58 1.99
N ASP A 153 -17.81 -13.03 0.77
CA ASP A 153 -16.60 -12.61 0.07
C ASP A 153 -15.97 -11.36 0.74
N PRO A 154 -14.73 -11.46 1.27
CA PRO A 154 -14.01 -10.30 1.79
C PRO A 154 -13.74 -9.22 0.74
N CYS A 155 -13.60 -9.57 -0.54
CA CYS A 155 -13.38 -8.62 -1.63
C CYS A 155 -14.57 -7.67 -1.77
N ILE A 156 -15.79 -8.22 -1.80
CA ILE A 156 -17.03 -7.42 -1.85
C ILE A 156 -17.14 -6.48 -0.64
N ARG A 157 -16.88 -6.99 0.57
CA ARG A 157 -16.90 -6.15 1.78
C ARG A 157 -15.86 -5.03 1.74
N ASN A 158 -14.67 -5.30 1.20
CA ASN A 158 -13.63 -4.30 1.06
C ASN A 158 -13.99 -3.24 0.03
N LYS A 159 -14.45 -3.68 -1.14
CA LYS A 159 -14.91 -2.83 -2.25
C LYS A 159 -15.95 -1.82 -1.79
N TRP A 160 -16.90 -2.24 -0.95
CA TRP A 160 -17.98 -1.37 -0.48
C TRP A 160 -17.71 -0.68 0.86
N ASN A 161 -16.50 -0.81 1.40
CA ASN A 161 -16.08 -0.25 2.69
C ASN A 161 -16.95 -0.71 3.88
N THR A 162 -17.40 -1.96 3.89
CA THR A 162 -18.29 -2.54 4.91
C THR A 162 -17.60 -3.50 5.88
N MET A 163 -16.29 -3.75 5.70
CA MET A 163 -15.53 -4.65 6.57
C MET A 163 -15.51 -4.16 8.02
N THR A 164 -15.64 -5.10 8.95
CA THR A 164 -15.45 -4.84 10.38
C THR A 164 -13.98 -4.61 10.72
N MET A 165 -13.72 -4.04 11.90
CA MET A 165 -12.36 -3.82 12.41
C MET A 165 -11.56 -5.13 12.46
N GLY A 166 -12.13 -6.22 13.00
CA GLY A 166 -11.47 -7.53 13.05
C GLY A 166 -11.12 -8.09 11.66
N GLN A 167 -12.03 -7.94 10.69
CA GLN A 167 -11.79 -8.37 9.31
C GLN A 167 -10.66 -7.57 8.65
N ARG A 168 -10.60 -6.25 8.87
CA ARG A 168 -9.51 -5.41 8.39
C ARG A 168 -8.19 -5.72 9.08
N MET A 169 -8.21 -6.01 10.38
CA MET A 169 -7.01 -6.38 11.15
C MET A 169 -6.34 -7.65 10.63
N LYS A 170 -7.10 -8.61 10.07
CA LYS A 170 -6.52 -9.80 9.41
C LYS A 170 -5.55 -9.39 8.30
N TRP A 171 -6.04 -8.63 7.32
CA TRP A 171 -5.24 -8.17 6.18
C TRP A 171 -4.13 -7.20 6.58
N TYR A 172 -4.38 -6.38 7.59
CA TYR A 172 -3.39 -5.49 8.15
C TYR A 172 -2.18 -6.25 8.70
N LYS A 173 -2.41 -7.31 9.48
CA LYS A 173 -1.34 -8.18 9.99
C LYS A 173 -0.65 -8.93 8.86
N GLN A 174 -1.40 -9.45 7.90
CA GLN A 174 -0.85 -10.15 6.73
C GLN A 174 0.11 -9.25 5.93
N PHE A 175 -0.26 -7.99 5.68
CA PHE A 175 0.62 -7.01 5.03
C PHE A 175 1.95 -6.86 5.78
N TRP A 176 1.91 -6.63 7.10
CA TRP A 176 3.14 -6.43 7.88
C TRP A 176 3.97 -7.71 8.03
N ASN A 177 3.35 -8.89 8.02
CA ASN A 177 4.06 -10.17 8.06
C ASN A 177 4.75 -10.51 6.75
N SER A 178 4.14 -10.17 5.61
CA SER A 178 4.64 -10.50 4.27
C SER A 178 5.59 -9.43 3.69
N LEU A 179 5.62 -8.22 4.27
CA LEU A 179 6.45 -7.10 3.80
C LEU A 179 7.95 -7.45 3.63
N PRO A 180 8.62 -8.18 4.55
CA PRO A 180 10.05 -8.47 4.38
C PRO A 180 10.38 -9.27 3.11
N ALA A 181 9.49 -10.16 2.70
CA ALA A 181 9.70 -11.04 1.55
C ALA A 181 9.77 -10.30 0.20
N VAL A 182 9.26 -9.07 0.14
CA VAL A 182 9.24 -8.25 -1.07
C VAL A 182 10.28 -7.11 -1.06
N LEU A 183 11.16 -7.09 -0.05
CA LEU A 183 12.19 -6.06 0.15
C LEU A 183 13.61 -6.55 -0.20
N GLU A 184 13.74 -7.55 -1.07
CA GLU A 184 15.03 -8.10 -1.50
C GLU A 184 16.01 -7.01 -2.00
N PRO A 185 17.32 -7.11 -1.68
CA PRO A 185 17.98 -8.14 -0.88
C PRO A 185 17.93 -7.91 0.65
N LEU A 186 17.08 -7.00 1.15
CA LEU A 186 17.03 -6.61 2.57
C LEU A 186 16.13 -7.51 3.42
N THR A 187 15.66 -8.66 2.93
CA THR A 187 14.70 -9.50 3.65
C THR A 187 15.21 -9.88 5.05
N ILE A 188 16.44 -10.41 5.14
CA ILE A 188 17.04 -10.79 6.44
C ILE A 188 17.25 -9.58 7.33
N GLU A 189 17.82 -8.49 6.81
CA GLU A 189 18.06 -7.26 7.59
C GLU A 189 16.75 -6.68 8.15
N MET A 190 15.69 -6.66 7.33
CA MET A 190 14.35 -6.22 7.72
C MET A 190 13.76 -7.12 8.81
N GLU A 191 13.83 -8.44 8.67
CA GLU A 191 13.32 -9.38 9.68
C GLU A 191 14.05 -9.24 11.02
N GLU A 192 15.37 -9.10 11.00
CA GLU A 192 16.15 -8.86 12.19
C GLU A 192 15.79 -7.53 12.86
N ALA A 193 15.66 -6.45 12.07
CA ALA A 193 15.27 -5.16 12.59
C ALA A 193 13.85 -5.20 13.17
N MET A 194 12.91 -5.91 12.52
CA MET A 194 11.55 -6.11 13.03
C MET A 194 11.54 -6.86 14.37
N ARG A 195 12.44 -7.84 14.56
CA ARG A 195 12.60 -8.57 15.82
C ARG A 195 13.19 -7.68 16.92
N LYS A 196 14.16 -6.82 16.60
CA LYS A 196 14.87 -5.94 17.56
C LYS A 196 14.08 -4.69 17.97
N THR A 197 13.01 -4.34 17.26
CA THR A 197 12.31 -3.04 17.44
C THR A 197 10.96 -3.13 18.13
N ASP A 198 10.66 -4.27 18.78
CA ASP A 198 9.43 -4.52 19.53
C ASP A 198 8.17 -4.20 18.71
N ARG A 199 7.88 -5.07 17.73
CA ARG A 199 6.72 -4.93 16.86
C ARG A 199 5.41 -4.97 17.63
N ASP A 200 4.65 -3.86 17.58
CA ASP A 200 3.32 -3.75 18.19
C ASP A 200 2.29 -3.17 17.20
N LEU A 201 1.35 -4.04 16.80
CA LEU A 201 0.25 -3.75 15.88
C LEU A 201 -1.11 -3.60 16.60
N SER A 202 -1.12 -3.24 17.88
CA SER A 202 -2.35 -3.14 18.69
C SER A 202 -3.13 -1.83 18.52
N SER A 203 -2.46 -0.77 18.07
CA SER A 203 -3.04 0.57 17.90
C SER A 203 -2.22 1.40 16.91
N ARG A 204 -2.82 2.49 16.39
CA ARG A 204 -2.07 3.49 15.60
C ARG A 204 -0.81 3.96 16.33
N ARG A 205 -0.92 4.29 17.62
CA ARG A 205 0.19 4.84 18.41
C ARG A 205 1.34 3.84 18.46
N SER A 206 1.04 2.59 18.83
CA SER A 206 2.04 1.54 18.94
C SER A 206 2.70 1.23 17.59
N THR A 207 1.91 1.12 16.53
CA THR A 207 2.43 0.82 15.19
C THR A 207 3.32 1.93 14.66
N MET A 208 2.92 3.20 14.85
CA MET A 208 3.75 4.35 14.46
C MET A 208 5.06 4.39 15.24
N ALA A 209 5.04 4.10 16.54
CA ALA A 209 6.24 4.04 17.37
C ALA A 209 7.19 2.91 16.92
N TRP A 210 6.63 1.73 16.62
CA TRP A 210 7.39 0.62 16.06
C TRP A 210 8.01 0.97 14.70
N LEU A 211 7.25 1.52 13.76
CA LEU A 211 7.77 1.90 12.44
C LEU A 211 8.88 2.95 12.53
N TRP A 212 8.78 3.88 13.48
CA TRP A 212 9.85 4.85 13.72
C TRP A 212 11.13 4.17 14.21
N ARG A 213 11.04 3.28 15.22
CA ARG A 213 12.21 2.49 15.68
C ARG A 213 12.79 1.62 14.58
N LEU A 214 11.92 0.98 13.78
CA LEU A 214 12.31 0.15 12.64
C LEU A 214 13.09 0.96 11.61
N ARG A 215 12.63 2.18 11.28
CA ARG A 215 13.37 3.06 10.39
C ARG A 215 14.71 3.47 10.98
N CYS A 216 14.76 3.88 12.25
CA CYS A 216 16.03 4.21 12.91
C CYS A 216 17.04 3.05 12.92
N ALA A 217 16.56 1.80 12.97
CA ALA A 217 17.42 0.62 12.93
C ALA A 217 17.97 0.30 11.52
N LEU A 218 17.22 0.64 10.46
CA LEU A 218 17.56 0.31 9.07
C LEU A 218 18.28 1.44 8.32
N ASP A 219 17.99 2.68 8.71
CA ASP A 219 18.46 3.92 8.10
C ASP A 219 19.20 4.74 9.16
N THR A 220 20.52 4.60 9.22
CA THR A 220 21.36 5.28 10.22
C THR A 220 21.36 6.80 10.06
N ASP A 221 21.04 7.29 8.86
CA ASP A 221 21.01 8.73 8.54
C ASP A 221 19.67 9.35 8.90
N PHE A 222 18.64 8.53 9.17
CA PHE A 222 17.35 9.01 9.62
C PHE A 222 17.39 9.52 11.07
N LYS A 223 17.34 10.85 11.22
CA LYS A 223 17.38 11.53 12.53
C LYS A 223 16.08 12.24 12.92
N ASP A 224 15.01 12.11 12.14
CA ASP A 224 13.77 12.83 12.44
C ASP A 224 13.18 12.38 13.78
N PRO A 225 12.85 13.31 14.70
CA PRO A 225 12.20 12.98 15.95
C PRO A 225 10.86 12.30 15.72
N TYR A 226 10.52 11.30 16.55
CA TYR A 226 9.24 10.57 16.48
C TYR A 226 8.01 11.50 16.40
N THR A 227 8.01 12.58 17.19
CA THR A 227 6.94 13.58 17.21
C THR A 227 6.86 14.38 15.90
N SER A 228 7.99 14.61 15.22
CA SER A 228 8.02 15.25 13.90
C SER A 228 7.37 14.35 12.86
N VAL A 229 7.77 13.08 12.80
CA VAL A 229 7.19 12.07 11.89
C VAL A 229 5.69 11.96 12.08
N CYS A 230 5.24 11.81 13.34
CA CYS A 230 3.82 11.73 13.65
C CYS A 230 3.04 12.97 13.20
N ARG A 231 3.57 14.18 13.41
CA ARG A 231 2.95 15.44 12.96
C ARG A 231 2.89 15.51 11.44
N THR A 232 3.97 15.16 10.75
CA THR A 232 4.02 15.15 9.29
C THR A 232 2.96 14.23 8.71
N VAL A 233 2.91 12.96 9.16
CA VAL A 233 1.93 11.99 8.64
C VAL A 233 0.49 12.43 8.96
N ALA A 234 0.25 12.94 10.17
CA ALA A 234 -1.06 13.48 10.57
C ALA A 234 -1.51 14.67 9.72
N SER A 235 -0.57 15.51 9.25
CA SER A 235 -0.88 16.64 8.36
C SER A 235 -1.44 16.19 7.00
N TYR A 236 -1.18 14.95 6.58
CA TYR A 236 -1.76 14.36 5.37
C TYR A 236 -3.05 13.58 5.63
N SER A 237 -3.56 13.57 6.87
CA SER A 237 -4.89 13.03 7.16
C SER A 237 -5.95 13.74 6.30
N SER A 238 -6.95 12.98 5.90
CA SER A 238 -8.01 13.48 5.02
C SER A 238 -9.37 13.10 5.60
N ASP A 239 -10.31 14.02 5.57
CA ASP A 239 -11.73 13.87 5.89
C ASP A 239 -12.52 13.04 4.85
N CYS A 240 -11.84 12.27 3.99
CA CYS A 240 -12.48 11.53 2.91
C CYS A 240 -13.36 10.37 3.40
N GLY A 241 -13.21 9.94 4.66
CA GLY A 241 -14.04 8.91 5.30
C GLY A 241 -15.50 9.34 5.48
N SER A 242 -15.73 10.63 5.79
CA SER A 242 -17.06 11.20 6.04
C SER A 242 -17.76 11.76 4.80
N SER A 243 -16.99 12.06 3.74
CA SER A 243 -17.52 12.54 2.47
C SER A 243 -18.03 11.38 1.59
N GLY A 244 -19.18 11.55 0.93
CA GLY A 244 -19.69 10.63 -0.10
C GLY A 244 -19.32 11.07 -1.53
N ARG A 245 -19.38 12.38 -1.81
CA ARG A 245 -19.20 12.95 -3.17
C ARG A 245 -17.76 12.89 -3.74
N ARG A 246 -16.78 12.36 -3.01
CA ARG A 246 -15.38 12.31 -3.48
C ARG A 246 -15.12 11.02 -4.25
N LYS A 247 -14.11 11.04 -5.13
CA LYS A 247 -13.69 9.85 -5.91
C LYS A 247 -12.26 9.39 -5.58
N THR A 248 -11.52 10.21 -4.83
CA THR A 248 -10.16 9.99 -4.34
C THR A 248 -9.93 10.79 -3.04
N CYS A 249 -9.15 10.26 -2.11
CA CYS A 249 -8.75 11.00 -0.90
C CYS A 249 -7.63 12.01 -1.21
N ARG A 250 -7.99 13.25 -1.56
CA ARG A 250 -7.07 14.40 -1.66
C ARG A 250 -7.63 15.55 -0.83
N ARG A 251 -6.78 16.23 -0.06
CA ARG A 251 -7.16 17.48 0.63
C ARG A 251 -7.40 18.57 -0.44
N ARG A 252 -8.46 19.37 -0.26
CA ARG A 252 -8.61 20.62 -1.00
C ARG A 252 -7.44 21.53 -0.57
N LYS A 253 -6.75 22.11 -1.55
CA LYS A 253 -5.83 23.21 -1.30
C LYS A 253 -6.65 24.46 -1.08
#